data_AF-A0A850P549-F1
#
_entry.id   AF-A0A850P549-F1
#
_cell.length_a   1.000
_cell.length_b   1.000
_cell.length_c   1.000
_cell.angle_alpha   90.00
_cell.angle_beta   90.00
_cell.angle_gamma   90.00
#
_symmetry.space_group_name_H-M   'P 1'
#
loop_
_entity.id
_entity.type
_entity.pdbx_description
1 polymer ?
#
loop_
_entity_poly.entity_id
_entity_poly.type
_entity_poly.pdbx_seq_one_letter_code
_entity_poly.pdbx_strand_id
1 'polypeptide(L)' 'MTPDDIDEWLECWVEDHLAGHANAGDPTIDALVARCIADAAHAGIGEAALRSACGGDLRAFLADEHDAIIPPDGF' A
#
# COMPACT_ATOMS: atom_id res chain seq x y z
N MET A 1 13.56 -12.39 -3.34
CA MET A 1 13.09 -11.05 -3.69
C MET A 1 14.14 -10.04 -3.36
N THR A 2 14.48 -9.22 -4.34
CA THR A 2 15.32 -8.05 -4.20
C THR A 2 14.47 -6.87 -3.71
N PRO A 3 15.09 -5.77 -3.26
CA PRO A 3 14.36 -4.54 -2.94
C PRO A 3 13.54 -4.00 -4.11
N ASP A 4 14.06 -4.10 -5.33
CA ASP A 4 13.41 -3.66 -6.58
C ASP A 4 12.12 -4.44 -6.84
N ASP A 5 12.14 -5.77 -6.63
CA ASP A 5 10.94 -6.61 -6.73
C ASP A 5 9.87 -6.24 -5.67
N ILE A 6 10.27 -5.74 -4.50
CA ILE A 6 9.33 -5.32 -3.45
C ILE A 6 8.68 -3.99 -3.83
N ASP A 7 9.47 -3.06 -4.37
CA ASP A 7 9.01 -1.76 -4.84
C ASP A 7 7.98 -1.93 -5.96
N GLU A 8 8.31 -2.72 -7.00
CA GLU A 8 7.40 -3.00 -8.12
C GLU A 8 6.10 -3.68 -7.66
N TRP A 9 6.20 -4.62 -6.72
CA TRP A 9 5.03 -5.25 -6.12
C TRP A 9 4.16 -4.24 -5.34
N LEU A 10 4.79 -3.32 -4.61
CA LEU A 10 4.10 -2.33 -3.79
C LEU A 10 3.37 -1.30 -4.66
N GLU A 11 4.00 -0.83 -5.74
CA GLU A 11 3.38 0.03 -6.74
C GLU A 11 2.13 -0.64 -7.33
N CYS A 12 2.24 -1.90 -7.78
CA CYS A 12 1.09 -2.64 -8.30
C CYS A 12 -0.01 -2.80 -7.25
N TRP A 13 0.35 -3.10 -5.99
CA TRP A 13 -0.62 -3.27 -4.92
C TRP A 13 -1.40 -1.98 -4.64
N VAL A 14 -0.70 -0.83 -4.61
CA VAL A 14 -1.30 0.50 -4.44
C VAL A 14 -2.26 0.81 -5.59
N GLU A 15 -1.88 0.54 -6.84
CA GLU A 15 -2.78 0.75 -7.98
C GLU A 15 -4.04 -0.13 -7.90
N ASP A 16 -3.89 -1.43 -7.61
CA ASP A 16 -5.01 -2.36 -7.51
C ASP A 16 -5.93 -2.07 -6.32
N HIS A 17 -5.37 -1.72 -5.15
CA HIS A 17 -6.08 -1.68 -3.87
C HIS A 17 -6.38 -0.28 -3.35
N LEU A 18 -5.54 0.72 -3.60
CA LEU A 18 -5.84 2.12 -3.25
C LEU A 18 -6.62 2.80 -4.38
N ALA A 19 -6.09 2.80 -5.61
CA ALA A 19 -6.75 3.50 -6.73
C ALA A 19 -8.08 2.84 -7.13
N GLY A 20 -8.17 1.51 -7.04
CA GLY A 20 -9.42 0.77 -7.28
C GLY A 20 -10.54 1.02 -6.24
N HIS A 21 -10.19 1.43 -5.01
CA HIS A 21 -11.15 1.55 -3.90
C HIS A 21 -11.47 2.98 -3.44
N ALA A 22 -10.82 4.00 -4.02
CA ALA A 22 -11.01 5.43 -3.67
C ALA A 22 -12.47 5.95 -3.71
N ASN A 23 -13.41 5.19 -4.28
CA ASN A 23 -14.83 5.56 -4.37
C ASN A 23 -15.80 4.63 -3.61
N ALA A 24 -15.30 3.53 -3.00
CA ALA A 24 -16.15 2.46 -2.47
C ALA A 24 -16.04 2.35 -0.95
N GLY A 25 -16.39 3.42 -0.22
CA GLY A 25 -16.47 3.40 1.25
C GLY A 25 -15.13 3.01 1.88
N ASP A 26 -14.18 3.95 1.81
CA ASP A 26 -12.76 3.74 2.10
C ASP A 26 -12.46 2.83 3.31
N PRO A 27 -11.69 1.74 3.11
CA PRO A 27 -11.06 1.07 4.24
C PRO A 27 -10.13 2.07 4.94
N THR A 28 -10.15 2.11 6.27
CA THR A 28 -9.22 2.96 7.02
C THR A 28 -7.77 2.61 6.67
N ILE A 29 -6.83 3.56 6.77
CA ILE A 29 -5.40 3.30 6.56
C ILE A 29 -4.92 2.07 7.36
N ASP A 30 -5.42 1.86 8.58
CA ASP A 30 -5.14 0.65 9.38
C ASP A 30 -5.56 -0.65 8.68
N ALA A 31 -6.74 -0.67 8.06
CA ALA A 31 -7.23 -1.84 7.31
C ALA A 31 -6.41 -2.09 6.05
N LEU A 32 -5.99 -1.02 5.34
CA LEU A 32 -5.09 -1.10 4.19
C LEU A 32 -3.72 -1.63 4.58
N VAL A 33 -3.14 -1.18 5.69
CA VAL A 33 -1.88 -1.71 6.22
C VAL A 33 -2.00 -3.20 6.53
N ALA A 34 -3.05 -3.61 7.23
CA ALA A 34 -3.26 -5.03 7.56
C ALA A 34 -3.44 -5.89 6.31
N ARG A 35 -4.16 -5.38 5.30
CA ARG A 35 -4.36 -6.03 4.00
C ARG A 35 -3.04 -6.16 3.23
N CYS A 36 -2.28 -5.06 3.11
CA CYS A 36 -0.98 -5.03 2.45
C CYS A 36 -0.01 -6.04 3.06
N ILE A 37 0.09 -6.09 4.40
CA ILE A 37 0.94 -7.08 5.09
C ILE A 37 0.50 -8.52 4.79
N ALA A 38 -0.81 -8.79 4.77
CA ALA A 38 -1.33 -10.13 4.46
C ALA A 38 -1.05 -10.54 3.01
N ASP A 39 -1.26 -9.65 2.05
CA ASP A 39 -1.00 -9.92 0.63
C ASP A 39 0.50 -10.06 0.36
N ALA A 40 1.33 -9.22 1.00
CA ALA A 40 2.78 -9.32 0.97
C ALA A 40 3.25 -10.69 1.50
N ALA A 41 2.68 -11.16 2.60
CA ALA A 41 3.00 -12.49 3.14
C ALA A 41 2.61 -13.62 2.16
N HIS A 42 1.48 -13.51 1.45
CA HIS A 42 1.11 -14.47 0.41
C HIS A 42 2.05 -14.44 -0.80
N ALA A 43 2.61 -13.28 -1.13
CA ALA A 43 3.63 -13.12 -2.17
C ALA A 43 5.04 -13.55 -1.70
N GLY A 44 5.19 -13.98 -0.44
CA GLY A 44 6.48 -14.39 0.13
C GLY A 44 7.38 -13.23 0.57
N ILE A 45 6.82 -12.04 0.74
CA ILE A 45 7.49 -10.84 1.21
C ILE A 45 7.42 -10.81 2.74
N GLY A 46 8.59 -10.76 3.38
CA GLY A 46 8.64 -10.59 4.84
C GLY A 46 8.24 -9.18 5.25
N GLU A 47 7.48 -9.04 6.35
CA GLU A 47 7.03 -7.74 6.85
C GLU A 47 8.17 -6.74 7.07
N ALA A 48 9.33 -7.20 7.56
CA ALA A 48 10.50 -6.35 7.74
C ALA A 48 11.05 -5.80 6.41
N ALA A 49 11.02 -6.61 5.35
CA ALA A 49 11.46 -6.20 4.02
C ALA A 49 10.47 -5.21 3.39
N LEU A 50 9.17 -5.49 3.53
CA LEU A 50 8.09 -4.60 3.11
C LEU A 50 8.19 -3.22 3.80
N ARG A 51 8.31 -3.20 5.13
CA ARG A 51 8.50 -1.95 5.88
C ARG A 51 9.77 -1.23 5.45
N SER A 52 10.86 -1.96 5.18
CA SER A 52 12.11 -1.37 4.72
C SER A 52 11.98 -0.71 3.35
N ALA A 53 11.19 -1.27 2.44
CA ALA A 53 10.89 -0.67 1.14
C ALA A 53 10.11 0.65 1.32
N CYS A 54 9.18 0.69 2.28
CA CYS A 54 8.40 1.88 2.63
C CYS A 54 9.15 2.91 3.50
N GLY A 55 10.49 2.91 3.53
CA GLY A 55 11.27 3.82 4.39
C GLY A 55 11.15 3.56 5.90
N GLY A 56 10.61 2.41 6.29
CA GLY A 56 10.44 1.96 7.68
C GLY A 56 9.02 2.07 8.22
N ASP A 57 8.14 2.82 7.57
CA ASP A 57 6.77 3.07 8.02
C ASP A 57 5.76 2.89 6.88
N LEU A 58 5.28 1.65 6.74
CA LEU A 58 4.25 1.28 5.77
C LEU A 58 2.95 2.07 5.96
N ARG A 59 2.60 2.47 7.18
CA ARG A 59 1.38 3.24 7.44
C ARG A 59 1.51 4.64 6.87
N ALA A 60 2.64 5.30 7.13
CA ALA A 60 2.91 6.64 6.60
C ALA A 60 2.96 6.62 5.07
N PHE A 61 3.64 5.62 4.47
CA PHE A 61 3.67 5.41 3.02
C PHE A 61 2.26 5.29 2.43
N LEU A 62 1.44 4.34 2.93
CA LEU A 62 0.09 4.13 2.40
C LEU A 62 -0.83 5.35 2.63
N ALA A 63 -0.61 6.13 3.68
CA ALA A 63 -1.36 7.37 3.90
C ALA A 63 -1.01 8.45 2.87
N ASP A 64 0.27 8.58 2.50
CA ASP A 64 0.74 9.52 1.49
C ASP A 64 0.21 9.14 0.10
N GLU A 65 0.31 7.85 -0.26
CA GLU A 65 -0.26 7.32 -1.50
C GLU A 65 -1.79 7.49 -1.56
N HIS A 66 -2.48 7.28 -0.44
CA HIS A 66 -3.93 7.46 -0.35
C HIS A 66 -4.35 8.91 -0.56
N ASP A 67 -3.65 9.86 0.05
CA ASP A 67 -3.87 11.30 -0.13
C ASP A 67 -3.52 11.76 -1.56
N ALA A 68 -2.50 11.17 -2.18
CA ALA A 68 -2.11 11.46 -3.56
C ALA A 68 -3.14 10.93 -4.58
N ILE A 69 -3.74 9.76 -4.32
CA ILE A 69 -4.71 9.10 -5.20
C ILE A 69 -6.12 9.69 -5.06
N ILE A 70 -6.51 10.14 -3.86
CA ILE A 70 -7.77 10.85 -3.64
C ILE A 70 -7.53 12.35 -3.89
N PRO A 71 -7.85 12.91 -5.07
CA PRO A 71 -7.72 14.34 -5.27
C PRO A 71 -8.60 15.09 -4.25
N PRO A 72 -8.16 16.26 -3.74
CA PRO A 72 -8.94 17.08 -2.79
C PRO A 72 -10.27 17.60 -3.36
N ASP A 73 -10.52 17.37 -4.65
CA ASP A 73 -11.71 17.79 -5.38
C ASP A 73 -12.39 16.54 -5.99
N GLY A 74 -13.10 15.80 -5.15
CA GLY A 74 -14.10 14.83 -5.60
C GLY A 74 -15.23 15.57 -6.33
N PHE A 75 -15.33 15.38 -7.64
CA PHE A 75 -16.44 15.83 -8.47
C PHE A 75 -17.27 14.66 -8.98
#